data_AF-A0A0N0EAU7-F1
#
_entry.id   AF-A0A0N0EAU7-F1
#
_cell.length_a   1.000
_cell.length_b   1.000
_cell.length_c   1.000
_cell.angle_alpha   90.00
_cell.angle_beta   90.00
_cell.angle_gamma   90.00
#
_symmetry.space_group_name_H-M   'P 1'
#
loop_
_entity.id
_entity.type
_entity.pdbx_description
1 polymer ?
#
loop_
_entity_poly.entity_id
_entity_poly.type
_entity_poly.pdbx_seq_one_letter_code
_entity_poly.pdbx_strand_id
1 'polypeptide(L)'
;MNGDTIEHTYIHGLIPSHEEVQKVVLEVQRKEEVIYKISSDVVENQFFLHISSPKLLETDAKVIKKFHLYNKEGKYIRTESKAG
;
A
#
# COMPACT_ATOMS: atom_id res chain seq x y z
N MET A 1 -33.12 5.91 -0.23
CA MET A 1 -31.77 5.77 0.34
C MET A 1 -30.84 5.49 -0.83
N ASN A 2 -30.11 6.51 -1.29
CA ASN A 2 -29.03 6.27 -2.26
C ASN A 2 -27.90 5.64 -1.46
N GLY A 3 -27.82 4.31 -1.51
CA GLY A 3 -26.66 3.60 -0.99
C GLY A 3 -25.49 3.94 -1.89
N ASP A 4 -24.68 4.92 -1.49
CA ASP A 4 -23.35 5.09 -2.05
C ASP A 4 -22.61 3.77 -1.80
N THR A 5 -22.59 2.91 -2.81
CA THR A 5 -21.80 1.69 -2.81
C THR A 5 -20.35 2.15 -2.76
N ILE A 6 -19.74 2.13 -1.58
CA ILE A 6 -18.33 2.46 -1.41
C ILE A 6 -17.56 1.39 -2.16
N GLU A 7 -17.04 1.74 -3.33
CA GLU A 7 -16.15 0.86 -4.08
C GLU A 7 -14.91 0.57 -3.22
N HIS A 8 -14.60 -0.71 -3.07
CA HIS A 8 -13.43 -1.16 -2.36
C HIS A 8 -12.37 -1.62 -3.36
N THR A 9 -11.15 -1.11 -3.23
CA THR A 9 -10.00 -1.66 -3.94
C THR A 9 -9.15 -2.46 -2.97
N TYR A 10 -8.66 -3.60 -3.45
CA TYR A 10 -7.76 -4.46 -2.70
C TYR A 10 -6.42 -4.55 -3.42
N ILE A 11 -5.34 -4.39 -2.67
CA ILE A 11 -3.99 -4.65 -3.17
C ILE A 11 -3.44 -5.85 -2.43
N HIS A 12 -3.15 -6.91 -3.18
CA HIS A 12 -2.45 -8.09 -2.70
C HIS A 12 -1.01 -8.06 -3.21
N GLY A 13 -0.07 -8.49 -2.37
CA GLY A 13 1.31 -8.68 -2.77
C GLY A 13 1.99 -9.81 -2.03
N LEU A 14 3.03 -10.34 -2.66
CA LEU A 14 3.87 -11.41 -2.14
C LEU A 14 5.21 -10.81 -1.68
N ILE A 15 5.73 -11.32 -0.58
CA ILE A 15 7.05 -11.05 -0.06
C ILE A 15 7.92 -12.29 -0.32
N PRO A 16 9.14 -12.16 -0.86
CA PRO A 16 10.02 -13.32 -0.99
C PRO A 16 10.27 -14.00 0.36
N SER A 17 10.24 -15.33 0.40
CA SER A 17 10.29 -16.12 1.65
C SER A 17 11.58 -15.94 2.47
N HIS A 18 12.66 -15.50 1.82
CA HIS A 18 13.94 -15.24 2.46
C HIS A 18 14.02 -13.86 3.12
N GLU A 19 12.99 -13.01 2.96
CA GLU A 19 12.97 -11.68 3.54
C GLU A 19 12.24 -11.64 4.88
N GLU A 20 12.81 -10.92 5.85
CA GLU A 20 12.24 -10.73 7.18
C GLU A 20 11.24 -9.55 7.24
N VAL A 21 10.41 -9.37 6.20
CA VAL A 21 9.36 -8.33 6.22
C VAL A 21 8.18 -8.80 7.06
N GLN A 22 7.72 -7.95 7.96
CA GLN A 22 6.53 -8.21 8.79
C GLN A 22 5.45 -7.16 8.64
N LYS A 23 5.77 -6.00 8.06
CA LYS A 23 4.81 -4.94 7.82
C LYS A 23 5.09 -4.22 6.51
N VAL A 24 4.01 -3.91 5.79
CA VAL A 24 4.02 -3.13 4.55
C VAL A 24 3.19 -1.88 4.76
N VAL A 25 3.72 -0.72 4.38
CA VAL A 25 2.99 0.55 4.36
C VAL A 25 2.90 1.02 2.93
N LEU A 26 1.69 1.14 2.40
CA LEU A 26 1.44 1.85 1.16
C LEU A 26 1.34 3.34 1.47
N GLU A 27 2.19 4.12 0.82
CA GLU A 27 2.14 5.57 0.75
C GLU A 27 1.77 5.97 -0.68
N VAL A 28 0.74 6.82 -0.80
CA VAL A 28 0.33 7.39 -2.08
C VAL A 28 0.65 8.88 -2.06
N GLN A 29 1.44 9.31 -3.04
CA GLN A 29 1.85 10.70 -3.20
C GLN A 29 1.23 11.32 -4.44
N ARG A 30 0.92 12.62 -4.39
CA ARG A 30 0.53 13.45 -5.53
C ARG A 30 1.25 14.78 -5.44
N LYS A 31 2.00 15.16 -6.48
CA LYS A 31 2.81 16.40 -6.50
C LYS A 31 3.64 16.59 -5.22
N GLU A 32 4.35 15.54 -4.81
CA GLU A 32 5.20 15.51 -3.60
C GLU A 32 4.46 15.53 -2.25
N GLU A 33 3.13 15.64 -2.23
CA GLU A 33 2.32 15.54 -1.02
C GLU A 33 1.85 14.09 -0.77
N VAL A 34 1.94 13.62 0.47
CA VAL A 34 1.35 12.35 0.90
C VAL A 34 -0.15 12.54 1.07
N ILE A 35 -0.95 11.89 0.24
CA ILE A 35 -2.42 12.04 0.25
C ILE A 35 -3.13 10.83 0.87
N TYR A 36 -2.43 9.71 1.03
CA TYR A 36 -2.99 8.49 1.61
C TYR A 36 -1.90 7.58 2.17
N LYS A 37 -2.20 6.96 3.33
CA LYS A 37 -1.37 5.93 3.94
C LYS A 37 -2.24 4.81 4.49
N ILE A 38 -1.80 3.57 4.26
CA ILE A 38 -2.38 2.39 4.88
C ILE A 38 -1.28 1.36 5.11
N SER A 39 -1.47 0.49 6.10
CA SER A 39 -0.53 -0.58 6.40
C SER A 39 -1.22 -1.93 6.51
N SER A 40 -0.47 -2.99 6.23
CA SER A 40 -0.85 -4.38 6.47
C SER A 40 0.33 -5.09 7.11
N ASP A 41 0.02 -6.01 8.01
CA ASP A 41 1.00 -7.01 8.44
C ASP A 41 1.25 -8.01 7.30
N VAL A 42 2.39 -8.69 7.34
CA VAL A 42 2.72 -9.78 6.43
C VAL A 42 2.40 -11.10 7.13
N VAL A 43 1.50 -11.88 6.55
CA VAL A 43 1.10 -13.20 7.03
C VAL A 43 1.42 -14.22 5.94
N GLU A 44 2.13 -15.29 6.29
CA GLU A 44 2.55 -16.35 5.35
C GLU A 44 3.22 -15.80 4.08
N ASN A 45 4.10 -14.80 4.23
CA ASN A 45 4.80 -14.13 3.14
C ASN A 45 3.88 -13.36 2.16
N GLN A 46 2.68 -12.96 2.61
CA GLN A 46 1.73 -12.19 1.83
C GLN A 46 1.23 -10.99 2.62
N PHE A 47 0.81 -9.93 1.93
CA PHE A 47 0.11 -8.80 2.55
C PHE A 47 -1.14 -8.45 1.77
N PHE A 48 -2.10 -7.84 2.47
CA PHE A 48 -3.39 -7.47 1.89
C PHE A 48 -3.83 -6.10 2.39
N LEU A 49 -3.94 -5.13 1.48
CA LEU A 49 -4.34 -3.76 1.79
C LEU A 49 -5.77 -3.52 1.31
N HIS A 50 -6.65 -3.14 2.23
CA HIS A 50 -8.03 -2.76 1.94
C HIS A 50 -8.15 -1.24 1.79
N ILE A 51 -8.48 -0.77 0.60
CA ILE A 51 -8.51 0.66 0.28
C ILE A 51 -9.96 1.09 0.08
N SER A 52 -10.43 1.92 1.02
CA SER A 52 -11.78 2.48 1.06
C SER A 52 -11.96 3.74 0.21
N SER A 53 -10.88 4.29 -0.32
CA SER A 53 -10.88 5.48 -1.17
C SER A 53 -10.17 5.21 -2.50
N PRO A 54 -10.74 4.35 -3.37
CA PRO A 54 -10.09 3.88 -4.59
C PRO A 54 -9.77 5.01 -5.57
N LYS A 55 -10.53 6.11 -5.55
CA LYS A 55 -10.29 7.33 -6.33
C LYS A 55 -8.90 7.95 -6.11
N LEU A 56 -8.27 7.68 -4.96
CA LEU A 56 -6.91 8.15 -4.67
C LEU A 56 -5.83 7.34 -5.40
N LEU A 57 -6.19 6.14 -5.88
CA LEU A 57 -5.30 5.23 -6.61
C LEU A 57 -5.42 5.37 -8.13
N GLU A 58 -6.36 6.18 -8.61
CA GLU A 58 -6.59 6.39 -10.04
C GLU A 58 -5.33 6.90 -10.74
N THR A 59 -5.09 6.37 -11.94
CA THR A 59 -3.90 6.52 -12.78
C THR A 59 -3.82 7.90 -13.44
N ASP A 60 -4.11 8.96 -12.69
CA ASP A 60 -3.68 10.28 -13.10
C ASP A 60 -2.14 10.25 -13.06
N ALA A 61 -1.45 10.73 -14.11
CA ALA A 61 0.00 10.60 -14.32
C ALA A 61 0.88 11.26 -13.22
N LYS A 62 0.25 11.72 -12.14
CA LYS A 62 0.80 12.46 -11.01
C LYS A 62 0.76 11.66 -9.69
N VAL A 63 0.21 10.45 -9.69
CA VAL A 63 0.13 9.60 -8.49
C VAL A 63 1.31 8.63 -8.44
N ILE A 64 2.04 8.64 -7.33
CA ILE A 64 3.17 7.73 -7.06
C ILE A 64 2.79 6.83 -5.90
N LYS A 65 2.90 5.50 -6.08
CA LYS A 65 2.65 4.51 -5.03
C LYS A 65 3.99 3.95 -4.53
N LYS A 66 4.23 4.07 -3.23
CA LYS A 66 5.42 3.57 -2.54
C LYS A 66 5.00 2.52 -1.51
N PHE A 67 5.68 1.39 -1.50
CA PHE A 67 5.52 0.34 -0.50
C PHE A 67 6.75 0.33 0.39
N HIS A 68 6.60 0.81 1.62
CA HIS A 68 7.67 0.78 2.62
C HIS A 68 7.57 -0.53 3.40
N LEU A 69 8.69 -1.25 3.46
CA LEU A 69 8.78 -2.57 4.08
C LEU A 69 9.53 -2.45 5.41
N TYR A 70 8.98 -3.07 6.46
CA TYR A 70 9.54 -3.05 7.81
C TYR A 70 9.65 -4.47 8.37
N ASN A 71 10.66 -4.70 9.19
CA ASN A 71 10.83 -5.96 9.91
C ASN A 71 9.95 -6.04 11.17
N LYS A 72 10.06 -7.15 11.92
CA LYS A 72 9.31 -7.40 13.17
C LYS A 72 9.55 -6.35 14.27
N GLU A 73 10.67 -5.65 14.24
CA GLU A 73 11.07 -4.62 15.21
C GLU A 73 10.60 -3.23 14.78
N GLY A 74 9.93 -3.12 13.63
CA GLY A 74 9.56 -1.84 13.04
C GLY A 74 10.73 -1.12 12.36
N LYS A 75 11.88 -1.79 12.16
CA LYS A 75 13.01 -1.22 11.43
C LYS A 75 12.72 -1.21 9.94
N TYR A 76 12.97 -0.08 9.30
CA TYR A 76 12.87 0.09 7.86
C TYR A 76 13.85 -0.83 7.12
N ILE A 77 13.35 -1.52 6.09
CA ILE A 77 14.14 -2.39 5.22
C ILE A 77 14.40 -1.67 3.89
N ARG A 78 13.34 -1.40 3.11
CA ARG A 78 13.42 -0.74 1.81
C ARG A 78 12.08 -0.16 1.37
N THR A 79 12.10 0.53 0.23
CA THR A 79 10.91 1.02 -0.45
C THR A 79 10.87 0.46 -1.86
N GLU A 80 9.74 -0.15 -2.24
CA GLU A 80 9.41 -0.50 -3.62
C GLU A 80 8.50 0.59 -4.18
N SER A 81 8.75 1.07 -5.41
CA SER A 81 7.90 2.07 -6.06
C SER A 81 7.33 1.53 -7.36
N LYS A 82 6.06 1.81 -7.60
CA LYS A 82 5.41 1.54 -8.89
C LYS A 82 4.96 2.87 -9.48
N ALA A 83 5.45 3.18 -10.68
CA ALA A 83 4.89 4.25 -11.48
C ALA A 83 3.44 3.88 -11.86
N GLY A 84 2.53 4.83 -11.67
CA GLY A 84 1.12 4.70 -12.05
C GLY A 84 0.90 4.82 -13.54
#